data_AF-A0A081NVT2-F1
#
_entry.id   AF-A0A081NVT2-F1
#
_cell.length_a   1.000
_cell.length_b   1.000
_cell.length_c   1.000
_cell.angle_alpha   90.00
_cell.angle_beta   90.00
_cell.angle_gamma   90.00
#
_symmetry.space_group_name_H-M   'P 1'
#
loop_
_entity.id
_entity.type
_entity.pdbx_description
1 polymer ?
#
loop_
_entity_poly.entity_id
_entity_poly.type
_entity_poly.pdbx_seq_one_letter_code
_entity_poly.pdbx_strand_id
1 'polypeptide(L)'
;MESIRGEVSVSQACAWLGVPRSTYYRWKASYGAKRTNPVVENIRQLCTQHKFRYGYRKITALLRMEQTINHKRVQRIMQMEGL
;
A
#
# COMPACT_ATOMS: atom_id res chain seq x y z
N MET A 1 -5.50 -20.50 0.34
CA MET A 1 -4.58 -21.57 0.81
C MET A 1 -4.33 -21.50 2.31
N GLU A 2 -4.46 -20.35 2.98
CA GLU A 2 -4.40 -20.29 4.46
C GLU A 2 -5.43 -21.19 5.16
N SER A 3 -6.68 -21.28 4.66
CA SER A 3 -7.76 -22.03 5.32
C SER A 3 -7.62 -23.56 5.31
N ILE A 4 -6.68 -24.11 4.55
CA ILE A 4 -6.41 -25.56 4.41
C ILE A 4 -5.00 -25.94 4.89
N ARG A 5 -4.30 -25.00 5.56
CA ARG A 5 -2.97 -25.24 6.11
C ARG A 5 -3.06 -26.26 7.24
N GLY A 6 -2.60 -27.48 6.99
CA GLY A 6 -2.57 -28.59 7.95
C GLY A 6 -3.16 -29.87 7.38
N GLU A 7 -4.17 -29.73 6.51
CA GLU A 7 -4.83 -30.85 5.84
C GLU A 7 -4.24 -31.13 4.45
N VAL A 8 -3.78 -30.07 3.75
CA VAL A 8 -3.25 -30.17 2.39
C VAL A 8 -1.96 -29.37 2.26
N SER A 9 -0.98 -29.94 1.56
CA SER A 9 0.28 -29.23 1.28
C SER A 9 0.05 -28.04 0.33
N VAL A 10 0.81 -26.95 0.50
CA VAL A 10 0.77 -25.79 -0.40
C VAL A 10 1.01 -26.21 -1.86
N SER A 11 1.84 -27.23 -2.09
CA SER A 11 2.12 -27.75 -3.43
C SER A 11 0.89 -28.37 -4.08
N GLN A 12 0.12 -29.13 -3.31
CA GLN A 12 -1.08 -29.82 -3.78
C GLN A 12 -2.24 -28.84 -4.00
N ALA A 13 -2.39 -27.87 -3.10
CA ALA A 13 -3.33 -26.77 -3.30
C ALA A 13 -2.98 -25.93 -4.55
N CYS A 14 -1.70 -25.65 -4.79
CA CYS A 14 -1.22 -24.97 -6.00
C CYS A 14 -1.56 -25.77 -7.26
N ALA A 15 -1.37 -27.10 -7.22
CA ALA A 15 -1.68 -27.98 -8.33
C ALA A 15 -3.18 -28.02 -8.65
N TRP A 16 -4.05 -28.14 -7.64
CA TRP A 16 -5.51 -28.12 -7.83
C TRP A 16 -6.01 -26.81 -8.42
N LEU A 17 -5.39 -25.69 -8.03
CA LEU A 17 -5.75 -24.35 -8.50
C LEU A 17 -5.06 -23.97 -9.81
N GLY A 18 -4.17 -24.81 -10.35
CA GLY A 18 -3.39 -24.51 -11.56
C GLY A 18 -2.43 -23.32 -11.41
N VAL A 19 -2.02 -22.98 -10.18
CA VAL A 19 -1.14 -21.84 -9.91
C VAL A 19 0.27 -22.34 -9.58
N PRO A 20 1.34 -21.79 -10.19
CA PRO A 20 2.70 -22.13 -9.81
C PRO A 20 2.98 -21.79 -8.34
N ARG A 21 3.72 -22.66 -7.65
CA ARG A 21 4.10 -22.45 -6.24
C ARG A 21 4.81 -21.11 -6.01
N SER A 22 5.69 -20.72 -6.94
CA SER A 22 6.39 -19.43 -6.91
C SER A 22 5.42 -18.24 -6.95
N THR A 23 4.35 -18.33 -7.75
CA THR A 23 3.30 -17.31 -7.82
C THR A 23 2.57 -17.17 -6.48
N TYR A 24 2.25 -18.28 -5.80
CA TYR A 24 1.63 -18.24 -4.48
C TYR A 24 2.51 -17.51 -3.46
N TYR A 25 3.80 -17.88 -3.35
CA TYR A 25 4.69 -17.23 -2.38
C TYR A 25 5.02 -15.78 -2.73
N ARG A 26 5.11 -15.43 -4.03
CA ARG A 26 5.25 -14.04 -4.48
C ARG A 26 4.04 -13.21 -4.07
N TRP A 27 2.83 -13.72 -4.36
CA TRP A 27 1.58 -13.08 -3.94
C TRP A 27 1.51 -12.95 -2.41
N LYS A 28 1.88 -14.00 -1.67
CA LYS A 28 1.87 -14.01 -0.20
C LYS A 28 2.80 -12.95 0.38
N ALA A 29 4.01 -12.80 -0.18
CA ALA A 29 4.95 -11.76 0.22
C ALA A 29 4.37 -10.35 -0.02
N SER A 30 3.66 -10.15 -1.13
CA SER A 30 2.96 -8.88 -1.41
C SER A 30 1.71 -8.68 -0.56
N TYR A 31 1.00 -9.75 -0.19
CA TYR A 31 -0.24 -9.69 0.59
C TYR A 31 0.02 -9.26 2.04
N GLY A 32 1.11 -9.74 2.64
CA GLY A 32 1.57 -9.26 3.96
C GLY A 32 2.17 -7.85 3.93
N ALA A 33 2.45 -7.30 2.74
CA ALA A 33 2.97 -5.96 2.54
C ALA A 33 1.88 -4.90 2.37
N LYS A 34 0.66 -5.11 2.91
CA LYS A 34 -0.22 -4.01 3.33
C LYS A 34 0.39 -3.23 4.52
N ARG A 35 1.70 -2.98 4.50
CA ARG A 35 2.29 -1.94 5.34
C ARG A 35 1.78 -0.64 4.76
N THR A 36 0.87 0.01 5.48
CA THR A 36 0.43 1.36 5.17
C THR A 36 1.68 2.19 4.92
N ASN A 37 1.84 2.69 3.70
CA ASN A 37 3.04 3.43 3.33
C ASN A 37 3.09 4.65 4.27
N PRO A 38 4.17 4.84 5.06
CA PRO A 38 4.22 5.92 6.05
C PRO A 38 4.00 7.30 5.42
N VAL A 39 4.35 7.45 4.13
CA VAL A 39 4.08 8.66 3.36
C VAL A 39 2.57 8.90 3.16
N VAL A 40 1.79 7.85 2.93
CA VAL A 40 0.33 7.93 2.78
C VAL A 40 -0.30 8.40 4.09
N GLU A 41 0.17 7.86 5.21
CA GLU A 41 -0.35 8.23 6.52
C GLU A 41 -0.02 9.69 6.86
N ASN A 42 1.22 10.14 6.63
CA ASN A 42 1.58 11.55 6.81
C ASN A 42 0.75 12.48 5.91
N ILE A 43 0.45 12.08 4.67
CA ILE A 43 -0.42 12.87 3.78
C ILE A 43 -1.83 12.96 4.37
N ARG A 44 -2.42 11.85 4.83
CA ARG A 44 -3.76 11.86 5.46
C ARG A 44 -3.79 12.74 6.71
N GLN A 45 -2.78 12.65 7.56
CA GLN A 45 -2.68 13.46 8.77
C GLN A 45 -2.62 14.95 8.44
N LEU A 46 -1.75 15.36 7.50
CA LEU A 46 -1.66 16.77 7.08
C LEU A 46 -2.97 17.26 6.46
N CYS A 47 -3.63 16.45 5.62
CA CYS A 47 -4.92 16.81 5.05
C CYS A 47 -5.97 17.02 6.14
N THR A 48 -6.03 16.11 7.12
CA THR A 48 -6.99 16.15 8.23
C THR A 48 -6.74 17.34 9.15
N GLN A 49 -5.48 17.58 9.53
CA GLN A 49 -5.05 18.71 10.36
C GLN A 49 -5.45 20.05 9.74
N HIS A 50 -5.38 20.15 8.41
CA HIS A 50 -5.76 21.35 7.67
C HIS A 50 -7.18 21.31 7.12
N LYS A 51 -8.04 20.40 7.62
CA LYS A 51 -9.46 20.28 7.26
C LYS A 51 -9.68 20.20 5.74
N PHE A 52 -8.80 19.49 5.05
CA PHE A 52 -8.81 19.29 3.59
C PHE A 52 -8.77 20.59 2.75
N ARG A 53 -8.40 21.73 3.36
CA ARG A 53 -8.26 23.01 2.65
C ARG A 53 -7.06 23.02 1.71
N TYR A 54 -6.05 22.22 2.03
CA TYR A 54 -4.76 22.22 1.33
C TYR A 54 -4.73 21.14 0.26
N GLY A 55 -4.60 21.58 -1.00
CA GLY A 55 -4.33 20.68 -2.11
C GLY A 55 -2.88 20.17 -2.14
N TYR A 56 -2.62 19.23 -3.05
CA TYR A 56 -1.34 18.49 -3.12
C TYR A 56 -0.09 19.37 -3.19
N ARG A 57 -0.16 20.57 -3.79
CA ARG A 57 0.98 21.51 -3.85
C ARG A 57 1.39 21.98 -2.46
N LYS A 58 0.43 22.34 -1.61
CA LYS A 58 0.69 22.83 -0.26
C LYS A 58 1.12 21.69 0.66
N ILE A 59 0.47 20.52 0.55
CA ILE A 59 0.88 19.30 1.25
C ILE A 59 2.32 18.90 0.87
N THR A 60 2.68 18.97 -0.42
CA THR A 60 4.05 18.69 -0.87
C THR A 60 5.06 19.65 -0.23
N ALA A 61 4.72 20.94 -0.12
CA ALA A 61 5.60 21.92 0.51
C ALA A 61 5.85 21.60 1.99
N LEU A 62 4.82 21.20 2.74
CA LEU A 62 4.93 20.77 4.13
C LEU A 62 5.78 19.50 4.27
N LEU A 63 5.52 18.48 3.45
CA LEU A 63 6.30 17.24 3.48
C LEU A 63 7.79 17.46 3.14
N ARG A 64 8.09 18.44 2.30
CA ARG A 64 9.47 18.78 1.91
C ARG A 64 10.30 19.40 3.03
N MET A 65 9.67 19.84 4.10
CA MET A 65 10.39 20.30 5.29
C MET A 65 11.08 19.15 6.03
N GLU A 66 10.56 17.92 5.89
CA GLU A 66 11.05 16.73 6.60
C GLU A 66 11.68 15.67 5.67
N GLN A 67 11.26 15.62 4.40
CA GLN A 67 11.73 14.60 3.45
C GLN A 67 11.72 15.06 1.99
N THR A 68 12.63 14.53 1.18
CA THR A 68 12.65 14.80 -0.26
C THR A 68 11.58 13.97 -1.00
N ILE A 69 10.44 14.61 -1.32
CA ILE A 69 9.35 13.96 -2.05
C ILE A 69 8.98 14.68 -3.36
N ASN A 70 8.64 13.89 -4.37
CA ASN A 70 8.13 14.38 -5.65
C ASN A 70 6.64 14.74 -5.55
N HIS A 71 6.28 15.95 -5.99
CA HIS A 71 4.90 16.43 -6.01
C HIS A 71 3.94 15.51 -6.79
N LYS A 72 4.41 14.83 -7.85
CA LYS A 72 3.61 13.86 -8.62
C LYS A 72 3.23 12.64 -7.78
N ARG A 73 4.11 12.21 -6.88
CA ARG A 73 3.84 11.10 -5.96
C ARG A 73 2.77 11.49 -4.94
N VAL A 74 2.87 12.69 -4.37
CA VAL A 74 1.87 13.24 -3.44
C VAL A 74 0.51 13.34 -4.11
N GLN A 75 0.46 13.92 -5.32
CA GLN A 75 -0.78 14.05 -6.09
C GLN A 75 -1.45 12.69 -6.35
N ARG A 76 -0.66 11.69 -6.80
CA ARG A 76 -1.19 10.35 -7.06
C ARG A 76 -1.73 9.70 -5.79
N ILE A 77 -1.04 9.85 -4.66
CA ILE A 77 -1.50 9.33 -3.37
C ILE A 77 -2.83 9.97 -2.99
N MET A 78 -2.94 11.31 -3.02
CA MET A 78 -4.20 11.99 -2.69
C MET A 78 -5.36 11.52 -3.56
N GLN A 79 -5.13 11.33 -4.87
CA GLN A 79 -6.14 10.81 -5.80
C GLN A 79 -6.56 9.36 -5.49
N MET A 80 -5.61 8.48 -5.15
CA MET A 80 -5.93 7.09 -4.80
C MET A 80 -6.68 6.99 -3.46
N GLU A 81 -6.45 7.95 -2.56
CA GLU A 81 -6.99 7.98 -1.20
C GLU A 81 -8.27 8.83 -1.07
N GLY A 82 -8.68 9.55 -2.12
CA GLY A 82 -9.85 10.43 -2.10
C GLY A 82 -9.69 11.68 -1.24
N LEU A 83 -8.46 12.21 -1.16
CA LEU A 83 -8.07 13.38 -0.35
C LEU A 83 -8.02 14.68 -1.16
#